data_AF-A0A373CG84-F1
#
_entry.id   AF-A0A373CG84-F1
#
_cell.length_a   1.000
_cell.length_b   1.000
_cell.length_c   1.000
_cell.angle_alpha   90.00
_cell.angle_beta   90.00
_cell.angle_gamma   90.00
#
_symmetry.space_group_name_H-M   'P 1'
#
loop_
_entity.id
_entity.type
_entity.pdbx_description
1 polymer ?
#
loop_
_entity_poly.entity_id
_entity_poly.type
_entity_poly.pdbx_seq_one_letter_code
_entity_poly.pdbx_strand_id
1 'polypeptide(L)'
;MYKNKSISGRNNICGIKIRELRSRMNDVSQKRLADMLQLLGLDLDKNAIQRIESGKRFVTDIELRYFAKVLNVSYEELLSEDTPEAD
;
A
#
# COMPACT_ATOMS: atom_id res chain seq x y z
N MET A 1 0.52 15.96 -14.35
CA MET A 1 0.07 15.23 -13.15
C MET A 1 -1.03 14.26 -13.60
N TYR A 2 -0.91 12.96 -13.31
CA TYR A 2 -1.90 11.97 -13.78
C TYR A 2 -3.29 12.27 -13.23
N LYS A 3 -4.32 12.22 -14.08
CA LYS A 3 -5.73 12.40 -13.70
C LYS A 3 -6.35 11.12 -13.09
N ASN A 4 -5.58 10.04 -13.06
CA ASN A 4 -6.04 8.73 -12.61
C ASN A 4 -6.04 8.71 -11.08
N LYS A 5 -7.20 8.94 -10.48
CA LYS A 5 -7.37 8.91 -9.04
C LYS A 5 -8.42 7.87 -8.69
N SER A 6 -8.36 7.33 -7.47
CA SER A 6 -9.46 6.53 -6.94
C SER A 6 -10.73 7.36 -6.84
N ILE A 7 -11.86 6.71 -6.61
CA ILE A 7 -13.16 7.37 -6.44
C ILE A 7 -13.14 8.41 -5.30
N SER A 8 -12.33 8.18 -4.26
CA SER A 8 -12.12 9.10 -3.12
C SER A 8 -11.02 10.15 -3.37
N GLY A 9 -10.46 10.24 -4.59
CA GLY A 9 -9.47 11.24 -4.96
C GLY A 9 -8.00 10.93 -4.59
N ARG A 10 -7.71 9.70 -4.12
CA ARG A 10 -6.37 9.22 -3.77
C ARG A 10 -5.58 8.82 -5.03
N ASN A 11 -4.26 8.86 -4.96
CA ASN A 11 -3.36 8.45 -6.04
C ASN A 11 -3.13 6.93 -6.11
N ASN A 12 -3.67 6.16 -5.15
CA ASN A 12 -3.64 4.71 -5.18
C ASN A 12 -4.89 4.15 -4.49
N ILE A 13 -5.20 2.89 -4.79
CA ILE A 13 -6.30 2.14 -4.17
C ILE A 13 -5.80 1.44 -2.88
N CYS A 14 -4.62 0.82 -2.97
CA CYS A 14 -4.11 -0.10 -1.95
C CYS A 14 -3.54 0.52 -0.68
N GLY A 15 -3.29 1.83 -0.64
CA GLY A 15 -2.55 2.47 0.45
C GLY A 15 -3.20 2.34 1.82
N ILE A 16 -4.53 2.45 1.89
CA ILE A 16 -5.26 2.29 3.16
C ILE A 16 -5.18 0.85 3.62
N LYS A 17 -5.43 -0.13 2.73
CA LYS A 17 -5.29 -1.54 3.07
C LYS A 17 -3.87 -1.91 3.52
N ILE A 18 -2.84 -1.39 2.85
CA ILE A 18 -1.43 -1.58 3.25
C ILE A 18 -1.21 -1.08 4.68
N ARG A 19 -1.74 0.10 5.03
CA ARG A 19 -1.65 0.65 6.39
C ARG A 19 -2.34 -0.25 7.41
N GLU A 20 -3.53 -0.74 7.10
CA GLU A 20 -4.31 -1.62 7.97
C GLU A 20 -3.57 -2.94 8.21
N LEU A 21 -3.17 -3.62 7.14
CA LEU A 21 -2.43 -4.88 7.19
C LEU A 21 -1.11 -4.72 7.96
N ARG A 22 -0.34 -3.66 7.65
CA ARG A 22 0.89 -3.35 8.41
C ARG A 22 0.60 -3.17 9.89
N SER A 23 -0.47 -2.47 10.26
CA SER A 23 -0.79 -2.18 11.66
C SER A 23 -1.33 -3.41 12.42
N ARG A 24 -1.77 -4.46 11.71
CA ARG A 24 -2.11 -5.77 12.30
C ARG A 24 -0.87 -6.64 12.53
N MET A 25 0.25 -6.34 11.89
CA MET A 25 1.52 -7.01 12.16
C MET A 25 2.10 -6.48 13.48
N ASN A 26 2.66 -7.36 14.29
CA ASN A 26 3.28 -6.98 15.57
C ASN A 26 4.42 -5.97 15.37
N ASP A 27 4.22 -4.75 15.88
CA ASP A 27 5.21 -3.66 15.95
C ASP A 27 5.85 -3.25 14.62
N VAL A 28 5.16 -3.44 13.49
CA VAL A 28 5.69 -3.03 12.18
C VAL A 28 5.41 -1.55 11.92
N SER A 29 6.40 -0.70 12.16
CA SER A 29 6.38 0.71 11.77
C SER A 29 6.49 0.89 10.24
N GLN A 30 6.19 2.09 9.73
CA GLN A 30 6.41 2.43 8.31
C GLN A 30 7.87 2.27 7.89
N LYS A 31 8.83 2.58 8.79
CA LYS A 31 10.26 2.37 8.55
C LYS A 31 10.58 0.88 8.49
N ARG A 32 9.99 0.08 9.37
CA ARG A 32 10.17 -1.37 9.37
C ARG A 32 9.62 -1.99 8.09
N LEU A 33 8.46 -1.55 7.60
CA LEU A 33 7.91 -2.01 6.33
C LEU A 33 8.83 -1.66 5.15
N ALA A 34 9.37 -0.43 5.12
CA ALA A 34 10.39 -0.04 4.13
C ALA A 34 11.60 -0.98 4.16
N ASP A 35 12.12 -1.31 5.34
CA ASP A 35 13.26 -2.23 5.49
C ASP A 35 12.93 -3.64 4.99
N MET A 36 11.72 -4.13 5.26
CA MET A 36 11.28 -5.44 4.77
C MET A 36 11.17 -5.49 3.24
N LEU A 37 10.68 -4.41 2.62
CA LEU A 37 10.61 -4.30 1.16
C LEU A 37 12.00 -4.21 0.53
N GLN A 38 12.92 -3.48 1.17
CA GLN A 38 14.31 -3.38 0.74
C GLN A 38 15.01 -4.74 0.74
N LEU A 39 14.77 -5.58 1.77
CA LEU A 39 15.29 -6.96 1.82
C LEU A 39 14.75 -7.84 0.69
N LEU A 40 13.57 -7.52 0.13
CA LEU A 40 13.01 -8.20 -1.03
C LEU A 40 13.52 -7.61 -2.37
N GLY A 41 14.31 -6.53 -2.33
CA GLY A 41 14.84 -5.85 -3.51
C GLY A 41 14.02 -4.67 -4.01
N LEU A 42 13.06 -4.18 -3.22
CA LEU A 42 12.32 -2.94 -3.52
C LEU A 42 12.81 -1.80 -2.63
N ASP A 43 13.55 -0.85 -3.21
CA ASP A 43 14.09 0.30 -2.48
C ASP A 43 13.02 1.40 -2.31
N LEU A 44 12.43 1.47 -1.11
CA LEU A 44 11.50 2.52 -0.70
C LEU A 44 11.90 3.03 0.68
N ASP A 45 11.87 4.35 0.87
CA ASP A 45 12.09 4.96 2.17
C ASP A 45 10.78 5.06 2.99
N LYS A 46 10.91 5.37 4.29
CA LYS A 46 9.76 5.60 5.19
C LYS A 46 8.78 6.63 4.61
N ASN A 47 9.27 7.70 3.98
CA ASN A 47 8.41 8.76 3.45
C ASN A 47 7.60 8.30 2.24
N ALA A 48 8.17 7.45 1.38
CA ALA A 48 7.45 6.81 0.30
C ALA A 48 6.33 5.93 0.85
N ILE A 49 6.60 5.09 1.85
CA ILE A 49 5.56 4.29 2.54
C ILE A 49 4.48 5.19 3.13
N GLN A 50 4.85 6.26 3.83
CA GLN A 50 3.87 7.21 4.39
C GLN A 50 2.99 7.85 3.31
N ARG A 51 3.56 8.26 2.16
CA ARG A 51 2.79 8.83 1.05
C ARG A 51 1.93 7.80 0.35
N ILE A 52 2.36 6.54 0.27
CA ILE A 52 1.54 5.43 -0.23
C ILE A 52 0.35 5.21 0.69
N GLU A 53 0.59 5.02 1.99
CA GLU A 53 -0.46 4.78 2.98
C GLU A 53 -1.48 5.91 3.10
N SER A 54 -1.07 7.15 2.81
CA SER A 54 -1.96 8.33 2.81
C SER A 54 -2.60 8.62 1.45
N GLY A 55 -2.38 7.77 0.44
CA GLY A 55 -2.94 7.96 -0.90
C GLY A 55 -2.33 9.14 -1.67
N LYS A 56 -1.18 9.67 -1.23
CA LYS A 56 -0.49 10.82 -1.84
C LYS A 56 0.53 10.44 -2.90
N ARG A 57 0.83 9.14 -3.08
CA ARG A 57 1.74 8.62 -4.11
C ARG A 57 1.07 7.48 -4.88
N PHE A 58 1.34 7.42 -6.17
CA PHE A 58 1.00 6.27 -6.99
C PHE A 58 1.77 5.03 -6.55
N VAL A 59 1.18 3.86 -6.82
CA VAL A 59 1.82 2.55 -6.63
C VAL A 59 1.83 1.86 -7.98
N THR A 60 3.00 1.42 -8.43
CA THR A 60 3.10 0.64 -9.67
C THR A 60 2.69 -0.81 -9.42
N ASP A 61 2.38 -1.54 -10.48
CA ASP A 61 2.17 -2.99 -10.43
C ASP A 61 3.39 -3.75 -9.87
N ILE A 62 4.61 -3.28 -10.20
CA ILE A 62 5.86 -3.79 -9.63
C ILE A 62 5.84 -3.66 -8.11
N GLU A 63 5.55 -2.46 -7.59
CA GLU A 63 5.48 -2.20 -6.15
C GLU A 63 4.35 -3.00 -5.49
N LEU A 64 3.17 -3.06 -6.13
CA LEU A 64 2.02 -3.83 -5.66
C LEU A 64 2.39 -5.30 -5.45
N ARG A 65 3.19 -5.89 -6.36
CA ARG A 65 3.71 -7.26 -6.23
C ARG A 65 4.53 -7.46 -4.96
N TYR A 66 5.39 -6.51 -4.62
CA TYR A 66 6.19 -6.58 -3.40
C TYR A 66 5.35 -6.38 -2.14
N PHE A 67 4.36 -5.48 -2.16
CA PHE A 67 3.44 -5.30 -1.04
C PHE A 67 2.63 -6.56 -0.75
N ALA A 68 2.08 -7.21 -1.78
CA ALA A 68 1.34 -8.46 -1.62
C ALA A 68 2.23 -9.54 -0.99
N LYS A 69 3.48 -9.66 -1.46
CA LYS A 69 4.45 -10.63 -0.94
C LYS A 69 4.85 -10.35 0.50
N VAL A 70 5.15 -9.10 0.87
CA VAL A 70 5.63 -8.76 2.22
C VAL A 70 4.52 -8.82 3.27
N LEU A 71 3.28 -8.50 2.88
CA LEU A 71 2.11 -8.55 3.74
C LEU A 71 1.44 -9.92 3.74
N ASN A 72 1.89 -10.84 2.86
CA ASN A 72 1.36 -12.19 2.68
C ASN A 72 -0.16 -12.21 2.40
N VAL A 73 -0.58 -11.41 1.41
CA VAL A 73 -1.98 -11.27 0.97
C VAL A 73 -2.11 -11.36 -0.55
N SER A 74 -3.33 -11.52 -1.06
CA SER A 74 -3.60 -11.52 -2.50
C SER A 74 -3.63 -10.09 -3.09
N TYR A 75 -3.60 -9.97 -4.42
CA TYR A 75 -3.72 -8.67 -5.08
C TYR A 75 -5.12 -8.08 -4.92
N GLU A 76 -6.14 -8.94 -4.98
CA GLU A 76 -7.54 -8.59 -4.77
C GLU A 76 -7.74 -7.99 -3.39
N GLU A 77 -7.09 -8.54 -2.36
CA GLU A 77 -7.16 -7.97 -1.02
C GLU A 77 -6.54 -6.57 -0.95
N LEU A 78 -5.43 -6.33 -1.67
CA LEU A 78 -4.83 -4.98 -1.74
C LEU A 78 -5.64 -4.01 -2.59
N LEU A 79 -6.41 -4.49 -3.56
CA LEU A 79 -7.17 -3.68 -4.50
C LEU A 79 -8.67 -3.60 -4.14
N SER A 80 -9.12 -4.28 -3.09
CA SER A 80 -10.50 -4.20 -2.61
C SER A 80 -10.82 -2.75 -2.24
N GLU A 81 -11.86 -2.18 -2.85
CA GLU A 81 -12.25 -0.80 -2.58
C GLU A 81 -12.73 -0.62 -1.14
N ASP A 82 -12.62 0.61 -0.61
CA ASP A 82 -13.24 1.03 0.66
C ASP A 82 -14.74 1.34 0.47
N THR A 83 -15.39 0.69 -0.50
CA THR A 83 -16.81 0.89 -0.74
C THR A 83 -17.55 0.05 0.31
N PRO A 84 -18.38 0.63 1.20
CA PRO A 84 -19.44 -0.18 1.78
C PRO A 84 -20.19 -0.76 0.58
N GLU A 85 -20.25 -2.09 0.49
CA GLU A 85 -21.20 -2.75 -0.40
C GLU A 85 -22.54 -2.07 -0.17
N ALA A 86 -22.98 -1.29 -1.17
CA ALA A 86 -24.31 -0.76 -1.15
C ALA A 86 -25.22 -1.96 -1.41
N ASP A 87 -25.88 -2.43 -0.35
CA ASP A 87 -27.10 -3.23 -0.44
C ASP A 87 -28.15 -2.51 -1.31
#